data_AF-A0A8I1S2A7-F1
#
_entry.id   AF-A0A8I1S2A7-F1
#
_cell.length_a   1.000
_cell.length_b   1.000
_cell.length_c   1.000
_cell.angle_alpha   90.00
_cell.angle_beta   90.00
_cell.angle_gamma   90.00
#
_symmetry.space_group_name_H-M   'P 1'
#
loop_
_entity.id
_entity.type
_entity.pdbx_description
1 polymer ?
#
loop_
_entity_poly.entity_id
_entity_poly.type
_entity_poly.pdbx_seq_one_letter_code
_entity_poly.pdbx_strand_id
1 'polypeptide(L)'
;MTALRVVACIAIFLLLFPHDLTQPVVVGALATMLCLLAVAELSFRDISPNWLLSVVAAILSLAATGWLAWIILFPPPPMPTGPLIPAGEPTPAGSCPSRPGDLVVALGTDRVMARGDGPFRPFMAHECPGPILTRTREGLMVDALGYDWSNDIVYIIRENRLDFLMVAGLTLHRPDRSTIELLDRFGDPVVYVRYLNRNAVRIRGRWLCEEKPQTVIHDSTILTGGVRIGGAMFGQRPIAGNTCAQIAPGPKHGFGIQIGSP
;
A
#
# COMPACT_ATOMS: atom_id res chain seq x y z
N MET A 1 46.11 8.54 9.29
CA MET A 1 45.13 9.09 8.33
C MET A 1 43.96 8.14 8.00
N THR A 2 44.07 6.84 8.27
CA THR A 2 43.12 5.82 7.80
C THR A 2 41.88 5.67 8.68
N ALA A 3 42.03 5.71 10.01
CA ALA A 3 40.89 5.70 10.94
C ALA A 3 39.90 6.86 10.72
N LEU A 4 40.42 8.07 10.41
CA LEU A 4 39.59 9.24 10.13
C LEU A 4 38.72 9.04 8.87
N ARG A 5 39.24 8.36 7.84
CA ARG A 5 38.49 8.06 6.61
C ARG A 5 37.35 7.07 6.86
N VAL A 6 37.60 6.03 7.66
CA VAL A 6 36.56 5.05 8.02
C VAL A 6 35.45 5.73 8.82
N VAL A 7 35.81 6.54 9.82
CA VAL A 7 34.84 7.30 10.63
C VAL A 7 34.05 8.27 9.75
N ALA A 8 34.71 8.97 8.83
CA ALA A 8 34.03 9.88 7.89
C ALA A 8 33.06 9.13 6.96
N CYS A 9 33.44 7.98 6.41
CA CYS A 9 32.53 7.18 5.56
C CYS A 9 31.34 6.65 6.35
N ILE A 10 31.54 6.15 7.58
CA ILE A 10 30.44 5.72 8.44
C ILE A 10 29.53 6.90 8.78
N ALA A 11 30.08 8.05 9.13
CA ALA A 11 29.30 9.25 9.43
C ALA A 11 28.48 9.72 8.22
N ILE A 12 29.08 9.77 7.02
CA ILE A 12 28.38 10.11 5.77
C ILE A 12 27.26 9.10 5.50
N PHE A 13 27.53 7.81 5.68
CA PHE A 13 26.53 6.76 5.50
C PHE A 13 25.34 6.95 6.46
N LEU A 14 25.61 7.15 7.75
CA LEU A 14 24.57 7.38 8.76
C LEU A 14 23.77 8.67 8.49
N LEU A 15 24.42 9.71 7.95
CA LEU A 15 23.75 10.96 7.55
C LEU A 15 22.86 10.80 6.31
N LEU A 16 23.19 9.89 5.39
CA LEU A 16 22.39 9.62 4.21
C LEU A 16 21.18 8.72 4.50
N PHE A 17 21.21 7.91 5.56
CA PHE A 17 20.15 6.96 5.91
C PHE A 17 19.65 7.10 7.37
N PRO A 18 19.19 8.29 7.79
CA PRO A 18 18.87 8.55 9.20
C PRO A 18 17.62 7.81 9.72
N HIS A 19 16.71 7.35 8.83
CA HIS A 19 15.40 6.81 9.22
C HIS A 19 15.18 5.34 8.85
N ASP A 20 16.13 4.68 8.18
CA ASP A 20 15.93 3.36 7.55
C ASP A 20 17.05 2.34 7.84
N LEU A 21 17.79 2.49 8.95
CA LEU A 21 18.86 1.54 9.33
C LEU A 21 18.36 0.11 9.57
N THR A 22 17.04 -0.09 9.70
CA THR A 22 16.42 -1.41 9.84
C THR A 22 16.22 -2.12 8.51
N GLN A 23 16.35 -1.42 7.37
CA GLN A 23 16.18 -2.06 6.07
C GLN A 23 17.38 -2.96 5.74
N PRO A 24 17.14 -4.20 5.25
CA PRO A 24 18.20 -5.14 4.92
C PRO A 24 19.19 -4.59 3.89
N VAL A 25 18.70 -3.76 2.95
CA VAL A 25 19.52 -3.13 1.92
C VAL A 25 20.54 -2.16 2.54
N VAL A 26 20.16 -1.41 3.56
CA VAL A 26 21.04 -0.45 4.25
C VAL A 26 22.10 -1.20 5.05
N VAL A 27 21.72 -2.25 5.79
CA VAL A 27 22.68 -3.09 6.52
C VAL A 27 23.65 -3.78 5.57
N GLY A 28 23.16 -4.33 4.47
CA GLY A 28 23.97 -4.94 3.42
C GLY A 28 24.96 -3.94 2.82
N ALA A 29 24.50 -2.74 2.44
CA ALA A 29 25.34 -1.68 1.90
C ALA A 29 26.44 -1.24 2.88
N LEU A 30 26.11 -1.06 4.16
CA LEU A 30 27.07 -0.74 5.21
C LEU A 30 28.12 -1.85 5.36
N ALA A 31 27.69 -3.12 5.42
CA ALA A 31 28.59 -4.26 5.54
C ALA A 31 29.52 -4.37 4.33
N THR A 32 29.01 -4.17 3.10
CA THR A 32 29.83 -4.12 1.88
C THR A 32 30.84 -2.98 1.93
N MET A 33 30.44 -1.78 2.34
CA MET A 33 31.34 -0.63 2.48
C MET A 33 32.47 -0.92 3.49
N LEU A 34 32.14 -1.52 4.64
CA LEU A 34 33.14 -1.92 5.65
C LEU A 34 34.10 -2.99 5.11
N CYS A 35 33.60 -3.95 4.33
CA CYS A 35 34.45 -4.96 3.69
C CYS A 35 35.44 -4.32 2.71
N LEU A 36 34.98 -3.40 1.86
CA LEU A 36 35.86 -2.69 0.90
C LEU A 36 36.94 -1.87 1.61
N LEU A 37 36.59 -1.18 2.70
CA LEU A 37 37.53 -0.42 3.51
C LEU A 37 38.54 -1.34 4.21
N ALA A 38 38.08 -2.47 4.76
CA ALA A 38 38.95 -3.45 5.42
C ALA A 38 39.94 -4.07 4.42
N VAL A 39 39.47 -4.47 3.24
CA VAL A 39 40.34 -5.01 2.18
C VAL A 39 41.37 -3.96 1.76
N ALA A 40 40.94 -2.73 1.45
CA ALA A 40 41.87 -1.67 1.04
C ALA A 40 42.97 -1.42 2.09
N GLU A 41 42.59 -1.25 3.36
CA GLU A 41 43.54 -0.96 4.45
C GLU A 41 44.52 -2.12 4.69
N LEU A 42 44.02 -3.37 4.71
CA LEU A 42 44.85 -4.54 4.99
C LEU A 42 45.73 -4.91 3.79
N SER A 43 45.29 -4.65 2.56
CA SER A 43 46.13 -4.80 1.36
C SER A 43 47.29 -3.81 1.35
N PHE A 44 47.11 -2.56 1.82
CA PHE A 44 48.22 -1.62 1.98
C PHE A 44 49.25 -2.03 3.06
N ARG A 45 48.92 -3.02 3.89
CA ARG A 45 49.78 -3.55 4.95
C ARG A 45 50.40 -4.90 4.59
N ASP A 46 50.29 -5.33 3.33
CA ASP A 46 50.80 -6.61 2.83
C ASP A 46 50.33 -7.83 3.64
N ILE A 47 49.09 -7.77 4.18
CA ILE A 47 48.49 -8.86 4.94
C ILE A 47 48.15 -10.03 4.00
N SER A 48 48.35 -11.26 4.45
CA SER A 48 48.10 -12.44 3.62
C SER A 48 46.62 -12.55 3.21
N PRO A 49 46.33 -13.10 2.01
CA PRO A 49 44.96 -13.22 1.51
C PRO A 49 43.99 -13.98 2.43
N ASN A 50 44.51 -14.97 3.19
CA ASN A 50 43.70 -15.75 4.12
C ASN A 50 43.17 -14.91 5.29
N TRP A 51 43.97 -13.95 5.77
CA TRP A 51 43.54 -13.01 6.80
C TRP A 51 42.52 -12.02 6.25
N LEU A 52 42.71 -11.53 5.02
CA LEU A 52 41.72 -10.68 4.34
C LEU A 52 40.35 -11.37 4.26
N LEU A 53 40.33 -12.62 3.78
CA LEU A 53 39.10 -13.40 3.66
C LEU A 53 38.43 -13.62 5.01
N SER A 54 39.22 -13.94 6.04
CA SER A 54 38.72 -14.13 7.41
C SER A 54 38.06 -12.86 7.96
N VAL A 55 38.66 -11.68 7.72
CA VAL A 55 38.11 -10.40 8.17
C VAL A 55 36.81 -10.07 7.43
N VAL A 56 36.76 -10.24 6.11
CA VAL A 56 35.54 -10.03 5.32
C VAL A 56 34.43 -10.97 5.77
N ALA A 57 34.73 -12.26 5.96
CA ALA A 57 33.78 -13.24 6.46
C ALA A 57 33.24 -12.84 7.84
N ALA A 58 34.11 -12.42 8.76
CA ALA A 58 33.71 -11.97 10.09
C ALA A 58 32.78 -10.75 10.04
N ILE A 59 33.08 -9.73 9.22
CA ILE A 59 32.23 -8.54 9.05
C ILE A 59 30.83 -8.95 8.53
N LEU A 60 30.77 -9.77 7.48
CA LEU A 60 29.51 -10.22 6.91
C LEU A 60 28.71 -11.09 7.90
N SER A 61 29.37 -12.00 8.63
CA SER A 61 28.73 -12.83 9.65
C SER A 61 28.18 -11.99 10.80
N LEU A 62 28.91 -10.97 11.27
CA LEU A 62 28.43 -10.05 12.31
C LEU A 62 27.26 -9.21 11.83
N ALA A 63 27.30 -8.69 10.59
CA ALA A 63 26.19 -7.93 10.03
C ALA A 63 24.93 -8.80 9.87
N ALA A 64 25.06 -10.02 9.35
CA ALA A 64 23.96 -10.95 9.18
C ALA A 64 23.35 -11.40 10.51
N THR A 65 24.18 -11.80 11.48
CA THR A 65 23.71 -12.21 12.81
C THR A 65 23.12 -11.05 13.60
N GLY A 66 23.71 -9.86 13.51
CA GLY A 66 23.17 -8.64 14.12
C GLY A 66 21.82 -8.25 13.56
N TRP A 67 21.66 -8.28 12.23
CA TRP A 67 20.36 -8.00 11.58
C TRP A 67 19.31 -9.05 11.92
N LEU A 68 19.66 -10.33 11.91
CA LEU A 68 18.75 -11.40 12.28
C LEU A 68 18.32 -11.28 13.76
N ALA A 69 19.27 -11.01 14.66
CA ALA A 69 18.98 -10.75 16.07
C ALA A 69 18.06 -9.53 16.24
N TRP A 70 18.28 -8.46 15.48
CA TRP A 70 17.42 -7.28 15.49
C TRP A 70 15.98 -7.63 15.12
N ILE A 71 15.75 -8.38 14.04
CA ILE A 71 14.39 -8.76 13.61
C ILE A 71 13.70 -9.65 14.65
N ILE A 72 14.44 -10.57 15.26
CA ILE A 72 13.89 -11.49 16.27
C ILE A 72 13.56 -10.73 17.56
N LEU A 73 14.43 -9.80 17.99
CA LEU A 73 14.27 -9.05 19.24
C LEU A 73 13.31 -7.86 19.10
N PHE A 74 13.21 -7.28 17.91
CA PHE A 74 12.37 -6.15 17.59
C PHE A 74 11.49 -6.49 16.39
N PRO A 75 10.57 -7.47 16.53
CA PRO A 75 9.63 -7.76 15.46
C PRO A 75 8.84 -6.48 15.14
N PRO A 76 8.51 -6.23 13.87
CA PRO A 76 7.64 -5.11 13.53
C PRO A 76 6.36 -5.23 14.35
N PRO A 77 5.81 -4.11 14.86
CA PRO A 77 4.57 -4.17 15.61
C PRO A 77 3.52 -4.87 14.75
N PRO A 78 2.70 -5.77 15.33
CA PRO A 78 1.67 -6.44 14.57
C PRO A 78 0.80 -5.37 13.91
N MET A 79 0.63 -5.46 12.60
CA MET A 79 -0.22 -4.52 11.89
C MET A 79 -1.59 -4.52 12.55
N PRO A 80 -2.16 -3.35 12.89
CA PRO A 80 -3.45 -3.33 13.57
C PRO A 80 -4.49 -4.01 12.66
N THR A 81 -5.11 -5.07 13.14
CA THR A 81 -6.14 -5.83 12.40
C THR A 81 -7.54 -5.55 12.94
N GLY A 82 -8.57 -6.12 12.30
CA GLY A 82 -9.96 -6.03 12.74
C GLY A 82 -10.72 -4.82 12.19
N PRO A 83 -11.95 -4.59 12.67
CA PRO A 83 -12.87 -3.59 12.11
C PRO A 83 -12.27 -2.17 12.06
N LEU A 84 -12.61 -1.42 11.01
CA LEU A 84 -12.33 0.01 10.96
C LEU A 84 -13.28 0.73 11.91
N ILE A 85 -12.75 1.67 12.68
CA ILE A 85 -13.53 2.49 13.62
C ILE A 85 -13.89 3.82 12.95
N PRO A 86 -15.08 4.40 13.21
CA PRO A 86 -15.41 5.74 12.71
C PRO A 86 -14.40 6.79 13.19
N ALA A 87 -13.85 7.59 12.27
CA ALA A 87 -12.91 8.67 12.59
C ALA A 87 -13.56 9.92 13.22
N GLY A 88 -14.89 10.06 13.14
CA GLY A 88 -15.61 11.25 13.60
C GLY A 88 -15.53 12.43 12.61
N GLU A 89 -15.13 12.18 11.36
CA GLU A 89 -15.07 13.19 10.31
C GLU A 89 -16.46 13.49 9.74
N PRO A 90 -16.71 14.72 9.25
CA PRO A 90 -17.98 15.05 8.63
C PRO A 90 -18.21 14.21 7.36
N THR A 91 -19.46 13.85 7.11
CA THR A 91 -19.85 13.23 5.82
C THR A 91 -19.55 14.25 4.71
N PRO A 92 -18.81 13.88 3.66
CA PRO A 92 -18.51 14.79 2.57
C PRO A 92 -19.80 15.36 1.98
N ALA A 93 -19.85 16.67 1.77
CA ALA A 93 -20.97 17.29 1.07
C ALA A 93 -21.18 16.63 -0.30
N GLY A 94 -22.43 16.43 -0.68
CA GLY A 94 -22.78 15.74 -1.92
C GLY A 94 -24.23 15.97 -2.33
N SER A 95 -24.50 15.70 -3.60
CA SER A 95 -25.82 15.84 -4.22
C SER A 95 -26.84 14.77 -3.77
N CYS A 96 -26.38 13.70 -3.12
CA CYS A 96 -27.24 12.61 -2.66
C CYS A 96 -27.93 12.95 -1.32
N PRO A 97 -29.27 12.94 -1.25
CA PRO A 97 -29.95 12.97 0.03
C PRO A 97 -29.72 11.65 0.77
N SER A 98 -28.97 11.69 1.88
CA SER A 98 -28.72 10.54 2.75
C SER A 98 -29.76 10.46 3.88
N ARG A 99 -30.26 9.25 4.18
CA ARG A 99 -31.10 9.03 5.37
C ARG A 99 -30.26 8.51 6.54
N PRO A 100 -30.73 8.70 7.79
CA PRO A 100 -30.11 8.06 8.95
C PRO A 100 -30.02 6.54 8.74
N GLY A 101 -28.83 5.98 8.98
CA GLY A 101 -28.56 4.55 8.81
C GLY A 101 -28.07 4.15 7.41
N ASP A 102 -28.10 5.05 6.43
CA ASP A 102 -27.42 4.82 5.15
C ASP A 102 -25.90 4.96 5.30
N LEU A 103 -25.15 4.25 4.47
CA LEU A 103 -23.70 4.39 4.31
C LEU A 103 -23.41 5.13 3.00
N VAL A 104 -22.87 6.34 3.11
CA VAL A 104 -22.36 7.14 1.99
C VAL A 104 -20.94 6.68 1.67
N VAL A 105 -20.74 6.17 0.47
CA VAL A 105 -19.41 5.82 -0.06
C VAL A 105 -18.97 6.94 -1.00
N ALA A 106 -17.92 7.66 -0.62
CA ALA A 106 -17.30 8.69 -1.43
C ALA A 106 -16.24 8.11 -2.36
N LEU A 107 -16.42 8.32 -3.67
CA LEU A 107 -15.55 7.88 -4.76
C LEU A 107 -15.18 9.10 -5.59
N GLY A 108 -14.08 9.79 -5.26
CA GLY A 108 -13.77 11.09 -5.87
C GLY A 108 -14.89 12.12 -5.70
N THR A 109 -15.39 12.65 -6.81
CA THR A 109 -16.57 13.54 -6.84
C THR A 109 -17.89 12.81 -6.69
N ASP A 110 -17.90 11.50 -6.85
CA ASP A 110 -19.12 10.70 -6.95
C ASP A 110 -19.49 10.08 -5.60
N ARG A 111 -20.77 9.76 -5.44
CA ARG A 111 -21.32 9.27 -4.19
C ARG A 111 -22.24 8.08 -4.44
N VAL A 112 -22.04 7.04 -3.64
CA VAL A 112 -22.90 5.86 -3.62
C VAL A 112 -23.56 5.76 -2.25
N MET A 113 -24.88 5.62 -2.24
CA MET A 113 -25.67 5.41 -1.04
C MET A 113 -25.97 3.93 -0.88
N ALA A 114 -25.52 3.30 0.19
CA ALA A 114 -25.83 1.92 0.53
C ALA A 114 -26.77 1.87 1.75
N ARG A 115 -27.83 1.05 1.70
CA ARG A 115 -28.81 0.94 2.80
C ARG A 115 -28.56 -0.32 3.64
N GLY A 116 -28.66 -0.20 4.97
CA GLY A 116 -28.49 -1.34 5.90
C GLY A 116 -27.03 -1.63 6.21
N ASP A 117 -26.73 -2.86 6.65
CA ASP A 117 -25.38 -3.21 7.15
C ASP A 117 -24.49 -3.96 6.15
N GLY A 118 -24.97 -4.21 4.94
CA GLY A 118 -24.19 -4.84 3.87
C GLY A 118 -24.56 -6.32 3.67
N PRO A 119 -23.78 -7.05 2.86
CA PRO A 119 -22.59 -6.59 2.13
C PRO A 119 -22.93 -5.59 1.00
N PHE A 120 -22.01 -4.65 0.74
CA PHE A 120 -22.14 -3.64 -0.31
C PHE A 120 -20.97 -3.64 -1.28
N ARG A 121 -21.26 -3.53 -2.58
CA ARG A 121 -20.25 -3.33 -3.63
C ARG A 121 -20.45 -1.96 -4.26
N PRO A 122 -19.72 -0.91 -3.81
CA PRO A 122 -20.01 0.46 -4.19
C PRO A 122 -19.81 0.71 -5.69
N PHE A 123 -18.83 0.07 -6.31
CA PHE A 123 -18.56 0.18 -7.73
C PHE A 123 -18.00 -1.13 -8.31
N MET A 124 -17.99 -1.20 -9.64
CA MET A 124 -17.19 -2.12 -10.45
C MET A 124 -16.26 -1.28 -11.31
N ALA A 125 -14.98 -1.67 -11.39
CA ALA A 125 -14.06 -1.13 -12.36
C ALA A 125 -14.12 -2.05 -13.58
N HIS A 126 -14.83 -1.62 -14.63
CA HIS A 126 -15.24 -2.51 -15.72
C HIS A 126 -16.09 -3.69 -15.22
N GLU A 127 -15.62 -4.92 -15.42
CA GLU A 127 -16.28 -6.16 -15.02
C GLU A 127 -15.74 -6.70 -13.69
N CYS A 128 -14.67 -6.09 -13.17
CA CYS A 128 -14.06 -6.51 -11.92
C CYS A 128 -14.73 -5.84 -10.73
N PRO A 129 -15.07 -6.60 -9.68
CA PRO A 129 -15.72 -6.06 -8.51
C PRO A 129 -14.76 -5.15 -7.73
N GLY A 130 -15.25 -3.99 -7.31
CA GLY A 130 -14.59 -3.20 -6.28
C GLY A 130 -14.66 -3.87 -4.90
N PRO A 131 -14.27 -3.16 -3.83
CA PRO A 131 -14.26 -3.71 -2.48
C PRO A 131 -15.68 -3.99 -1.98
N ILE A 132 -15.84 -5.03 -1.17
CA ILE A 132 -17.05 -5.32 -0.42
C ILE A 132 -16.95 -4.62 0.93
N LEU A 133 -18.01 -3.92 1.32
CA LEU A 133 -18.13 -3.26 2.61
C LEU A 133 -19.23 -3.91 3.44
N THR A 134 -18.93 -4.25 4.68
CA THR A 134 -19.89 -4.82 5.63
C THR A 134 -19.78 -4.08 6.95
N ARG A 135 -20.88 -3.47 7.43
CA ARG A 135 -20.94 -2.89 8.78
C ARG A 135 -21.22 -4.01 9.78
N THR A 136 -20.39 -4.07 10.81
CA THR A 136 -20.60 -4.94 11.96
C THR A 136 -20.91 -4.07 13.18
N ARG A 137 -21.24 -4.71 14.31
CA ARG A 137 -21.41 -4.00 15.59
C ARG A 137 -20.14 -3.31 16.05
N GLU A 138 -18.98 -3.82 15.64
CA GLU A 138 -17.66 -3.34 16.06
C GLU A 138 -17.09 -2.26 15.12
N GLY A 139 -17.49 -2.25 13.84
CA GLY A 139 -16.96 -1.28 12.88
C GLY A 139 -17.27 -1.63 11.42
N LEU A 140 -16.44 -1.14 10.50
CA LEU A 140 -16.53 -1.46 9.08
C LEU A 140 -15.51 -2.53 8.70
N MET A 141 -15.99 -3.60 8.06
CA MET A 141 -15.18 -4.64 7.45
C MET A 141 -15.08 -4.40 5.95
N VAL A 142 -13.87 -4.58 5.42
CA VAL A 142 -13.53 -4.42 4.01
C VAL A 142 -12.98 -5.75 3.52
N ASP A 143 -13.57 -6.25 2.45
CA ASP A 143 -13.01 -7.32 1.64
C ASP A 143 -12.68 -6.76 0.26
N ALA A 144 -11.53 -7.10 -0.30
CA ALA A 144 -11.14 -6.62 -1.62
C ALA A 144 -10.29 -7.66 -2.35
N LEU A 145 -10.44 -7.71 -3.67
CA LEU A 145 -9.58 -8.50 -4.54
C LEU A 145 -8.84 -7.53 -5.46
N GLY A 146 -7.57 -7.81 -5.69
CA GLY A 146 -6.76 -7.11 -6.67
C GLY A 146 -6.28 -8.05 -7.74
N TYR A 147 -6.39 -7.62 -8.99
CA TYR A 147 -5.96 -8.36 -10.16
C TYR A 147 -4.76 -7.67 -10.81
N ASP A 148 -3.91 -8.44 -11.47
CA ASP A 148 -2.95 -7.88 -12.42
C ASP A 148 -3.52 -7.85 -13.84
N TRP A 149 -2.68 -7.44 -14.79
CA TRP A 149 -2.96 -7.44 -16.22
C TRP A 149 -3.26 -8.82 -16.84
N SER A 150 -2.80 -9.90 -16.23
CA SER A 150 -3.05 -11.28 -16.66
C SER A 150 -4.32 -11.87 -16.04
N ASN A 151 -5.07 -11.07 -15.27
CA ASN A 151 -6.21 -11.48 -14.45
C ASN A 151 -5.85 -12.39 -13.27
N ASP A 152 -4.58 -12.44 -12.88
CA ASP A 152 -4.17 -13.19 -11.70
C ASP A 152 -4.42 -12.37 -10.43
N ILE A 153 -4.88 -13.04 -9.38
CA ILE A 153 -5.14 -12.38 -8.09
C ILE A 153 -3.79 -12.06 -7.42
N VAL A 154 -3.49 -10.77 -7.27
CA VAL A 154 -2.24 -10.29 -6.66
C VAL A 154 -2.37 -10.18 -5.14
N TYR A 155 -3.54 -9.75 -4.68
CA TYR A 155 -3.81 -9.59 -3.26
C TYR A 155 -5.27 -9.88 -2.94
N ILE A 156 -5.48 -10.31 -1.70
CA ILE A 156 -6.80 -10.50 -1.12
C ILE A 156 -6.82 -9.76 0.22
N ILE A 157 -7.74 -8.83 0.39
CA ILE A 157 -8.11 -8.31 1.70
C ILE A 157 -9.37 -9.06 2.14
N ARG A 158 -9.31 -9.74 3.30
CA ARG A 158 -10.44 -10.40 3.94
C ARG A 158 -10.55 -9.90 5.36
N GLU A 159 -11.71 -9.39 5.74
CA GLU A 159 -11.97 -8.94 7.10
C GLU A 159 -10.90 -7.94 7.62
N ASN A 160 -10.50 -7.00 6.76
CA ASN A 160 -9.41 -6.04 7.00
C ASN A 160 -8.02 -6.67 7.24
N ARG A 161 -7.81 -7.93 6.84
CA ARG A 161 -6.51 -8.61 6.86
C ARG A 161 -6.03 -8.82 5.44
N LEU A 162 -4.75 -8.60 5.20
CA LEU A 162 -4.14 -8.83 3.91
C LEU A 162 -3.59 -10.26 3.84
N ASP A 163 -4.13 -11.04 2.92
CA ASP A 163 -3.60 -12.32 2.50
C ASP A 163 -2.86 -12.12 1.16
N PHE A 164 -1.56 -12.39 1.15
CA PHE A 164 -0.75 -12.31 -0.07
C PHE A 164 -0.80 -13.63 -0.84
N LEU A 165 -1.02 -13.55 -2.14
CA LEU A 165 -0.81 -14.67 -3.05
C LEU A 165 0.53 -14.57 -3.80
N MET A 166 1.05 -13.36 -4.02
CA MET A 166 2.31 -13.12 -4.73
C MET A 166 3.11 -11.97 -4.10
N VAL A 167 4.45 -12.03 -4.24
CA VAL A 167 5.37 -10.98 -3.75
C VAL A 167 5.36 -9.80 -4.72
N ALA A 168 4.32 -8.96 -4.67
CA ALA A 168 4.18 -7.80 -5.55
C ALA A 168 4.79 -6.50 -4.99
N GLY A 169 5.56 -6.59 -3.88
CA GLY A 169 6.05 -5.41 -3.17
C GLY A 169 4.92 -4.53 -2.62
N LEU A 170 3.77 -5.13 -2.36
CA LEU A 170 2.62 -4.46 -1.76
C LEU A 170 2.78 -4.46 -0.23
N THR A 171 2.45 -3.34 0.41
CA THR A 171 2.54 -3.18 1.86
C THR A 171 1.19 -2.76 2.41
N LEU A 172 0.64 -3.54 3.34
CA LEU A 172 -0.51 -3.07 4.12
C LEU A 172 -0.02 -2.04 5.13
N HIS A 173 -0.55 -0.83 5.03
CA HIS A 173 -0.31 0.27 5.94
C HIS A 173 -1.61 0.64 6.64
N ARG A 174 -1.53 0.85 7.96
CA ARG A 174 -2.69 1.22 8.78
C ARG A 174 -2.31 2.39 9.69
N PRO A 175 -2.42 3.64 9.20
CA PRO A 175 -1.95 4.81 9.95
C PRO A 175 -2.77 5.07 11.21
N ASP A 176 -4.05 4.67 11.22
CA ASP A 176 -4.95 4.75 12.37
C ASP A 176 -5.99 3.61 12.35
N ARG A 177 -6.83 3.52 13.39
CA ARG A 177 -7.88 2.47 13.46
C ARG A 177 -9.02 2.67 12.44
N SER A 178 -9.05 3.80 11.74
CA SER A 178 -10.14 4.20 10.84
C SER A 178 -9.79 4.01 9.36
N THR A 179 -8.54 3.67 9.05
CA THR A 179 -8.01 3.61 7.69
C THR A 179 -7.39 2.26 7.42
N ILE A 180 -7.49 1.79 6.19
CA ILE A 180 -6.69 0.69 5.64
C ILE A 180 -6.13 1.16 4.30
N GLU A 181 -4.83 1.02 4.12
CA GLU A 181 -4.13 1.41 2.91
C GLU A 181 -3.28 0.24 2.43
N LEU A 182 -3.40 -0.12 1.17
CA LEU A 182 -2.49 -1.03 0.50
C LEU A 182 -1.62 -0.20 -0.43
N LEU A 183 -0.34 -0.06 -0.10
CA LEU A 183 0.62 0.72 -0.86
C LEU A 183 1.40 -0.19 -1.80
N ASP A 184 1.79 0.33 -2.97
CA ASP A 184 2.77 -0.34 -3.81
C ASP A 184 4.22 -0.07 -3.37
N ARG A 185 5.17 -0.63 -4.11
CA ARG A 185 6.62 -0.44 -3.87
C ARG A 185 7.10 1.02 -3.97
N PHE A 186 6.30 1.92 -4.53
CA PHE A 186 6.59 3.34 -4.65
C PHE A 186 5.89 4.17 -3.57
N GLY A 187 5.11 3.54 -2.70
CA GLY A 187 4.31 4.22 -1.67
C GLY A 187 2.97 4.76 -2.18
N ASP A 188 2.57 4.43 -3.41
CA ASP A 188 1.29 4.90 -3.95
C ASP A 188 0.14 3.97 -3.55
N PRO A 189 -1.03 4.52 -3.16
CA PRO A 189 -2.17 3.72 -2.75
C PRO A 189 -2.73 2.91 -3.93
N VAL A 190 -2.73 1.59 -3.79
CA VAL A 190 -3.47 0.63 -4.61
C VAL A 190 -4.90 0.53 -4.10
N VAL A 191 -5.07 0.37 -2.79
CA VAL A 191 -6.36 0.42 -2.11
C VAL A 191 -6.26 1.41 -0.96
N TYR A 192 -7.23 2.29 -0.82
CA TYR A 192 -7.35 3.14 0.35
C TYR A 192 -8.82 3.17 0.76
N VAL A 193 -9.10 2.81 2.01
CA VAL A 193 -10.44 2.92 2.59
C VAL A 193 -10.33 3.61 3.94
N ARG A 194 -11.05 4.73 4.11
CA ARG A 194 -11.14 5.45 5.38
C ARG A 194 -12.59 5.53 5.85
N TYR A 195 -12.87 5.00 7.03
CA TYR A 195 -14.17 5.06 7.66
C TYR A 195 -14.34 6.40 8.40
N LEU A 196 -14.88 7.39 7.69
CA LEU A 196 -14.97 8.78 8.13
C LEU A 196 -15.87 8.91 9.37
N ASN A 197 -17.07 8.38 9.29
CA ASN A 197 -18.03 8.33 10.40
C ASN A 197 -18.99 7.14 10.20
N ARG A 198 -19.93 6.91 11.13
CA ARG A 198 -20.87 5.77 11.07
C ARG A 198 -21.71 5.70 9.78
N ASN A 199 -21.86 6.81 9.08
CA ASN A 199 -22.65 6.94 7.86
C ASN A 199 -21.79 7.23 6.63
N ALA A 200 -20.45 7.26 6.73
CA ALA A 200 -19.62 7.67 5.60
C ALA A 200 -18.27 6.95 5.55
N VAL A 201 -17.89 6.54 4.34
CA VAL A 201 -16.60 5.94 4.02
C VAL A 201 -16.05 6.57 2.75
N ARG A 202 -14.73 6.76 2.70
CA ARG A 202 -14.01 7.25 1.52
C ARG A 202 -13.19 6.12 0.95
N ILE A 203 -13.27 5.93 -0.37
CA ILE A 203 -12.46 4.94 -1.08
C ILE A 203 -11.64 5.66 -2.16
N ARG A 204 -10.35 5.34 -2.21
CA ARG A 204 -9.40 5.78 -3.23
C ARG A 204 -8.57 4.58 -3.68
N GLY A 205 -7.82 4.76 -4.75
CA GLY A 205 -6.85 3.75 -5.19
C GLY A 205 -6.92 3.48 -6.68
N ARG A 206 -6.24 2.42 -7.08
CA ARG A 206 -6.02 2.02 -8.47
C ARG A 206 -6.55 0.61 -8.66
N TRP A 207 -7.54 0.48 -9.54
CA TRP A 207 -8.24 -0.76 -9.81
C TRP A 207 -7.90 -1.21 -11.23
N LEU A 208 -7.29 -2.38 -11.32
CA LEU A 208 -6.98 -3.06 -12.57
C LEU A 208 -8.01 -4.16 -12.81
N CYS A 209 -8.33 -4.38 -14.09
CA CYS A 209 -9.25 -5.42 -14.50
C CYS A 209 -8.78 -6.00 -15.83
N GLU A 210 -8.00 -7.08 -15.79
CA GLU A 210 -7.47 -7.74 -17.01
C GLU A 210 -6.70 -6.74 -17.91
N GLU A 211 -6.93 -6.83 -19.22
CA GLU A 211 -6.44 -5.91 -20.24
C GLU A 211 -7.22 -4.59 -20.30
N LYS A 212 -8.25 -4.41 -19.46
CA LYS A 212 -9.03 -3.17 -19.46
C LYS A 212 -8.17 -2.03 -18.88
N PRO A 213 -8.42 -0.79 -19.33
CA PRO A 213 -7.69 0.35 -18.79
C PRO A 213 -7.88 0.49 -17.27
N GLN A 214 -6.84 0.96 -16.59
CA GLN A 214 -6.90 1.17 -15.15
C GLN A 214 -7.95 2.23 -14.78
N THR A 215 -8.69 1.97 -13.71
CA THR A 215 -9.54 2.96 -13.05
C THR A 215 -8.82 3.50 -11.80
N VAL A 216 -8.62 4.81 -11.74
CA VAL A 216 -7.98 5.48 -10.60
C VAL A 216 -8.98 6.40 -9.91
N ILE A 217 -9.18 6.19 -8.62
CA ILE A 217 -10.10 6.97 -7.80
C ILE A 217 -9.25 7.85 -6.88
N HIS A 218 -9.26 9.15 -7.15
CA HIS A 218 -8.70 10.19 -6.27
C HIS A 218 -9.79 10.81 -5.41
N ASP A 219 -9.46 11.82 -4.59
CA ASP A 219 -10.45 12.56 -3.79
C ASP A 219 -11.34 13.49 -4.62
N SER A 220 -10.83 14.02 -5.72
CA SER A 220 -11.48 15.05 -6.55
C SER A 220 -11.85 14.58 -7.95
N THR A 221 -11.50 13.34 -8.32
CA THR A 221 -11.73 12.85 -9.67
C THR A 221 -11.71 11.32 -9.72
N ILE A 222 -12.42 10.76 -10.69
CA ILE A 222 -12.25 9.39 -11.13
C ILE A 222 -11.63 9.46 -12.52
N LEU A 223 -10.46 8.85 -12.67
CA LEU A 223 -9.74 8.77 -13.93
C LEU A 223 -9.89 7.37 -14.48
N THR A 224 -10.06 7.26 -15.79
CA THR A 224 -10.11 5.99 -16.48
C THR A 224 -9.36 6.06 -17.80
N GLY A 225 -8.98 4.91 -18.35
CA GLY A 225 -8.29 4.86 -19.62
C GLY A 225 -6.77 4.83 -19.46
N GLY A 226 -6.11 5.22 -20.55
CA GLY A 226 -4.66 5.30 -20.65
C GLY A 226 -3.97 3.98 -21.05
N VAL A 227 -2.74 4.12 -21.53
CA VAL A 227 -1.86 3.02 -21.96
C VAL A 227 -0.65 2.97 -21.04
N ARG A 228 -0.22 1.75 -20.68
CA ARG A 228 0.98 1.54 -19.88
C ARG A 228 2.21 1.52 -20.78
N ILE A 229 3.14 2.47 -20.61
CA ILE A 229 4.43 2.50 -21.31
C ILE A 229 5.53 2.53 -20.26
N GLY A 230 6.40 1.50 -20.26
CA GLY A 230 7.51 1.41 -19.30
C GLY A 230 7.07 1.36 -17.83
N GLY A 231 5.88 0.85 -17.54
CA GLY A 231 5.34 0.78 -16.19
C GLY A 231 4.51 1.99 -15.74
N ALA A 232 4.57 3.12 -16.47
CA ALA A 232 3.79 4.32 -16.22
C ALA A 232 2.52 4.37 -17.08
N MET A 233 1.43 4.94 -16.56
CA MET A 233 0.16 5.10 -17.29
C MET A 233 0.07 6.49 -17.93
N PHE A 234 -0.19 6.54 -19.24
CA PHE A 234 -0.35 7.78 -19.99
C PHE A 234 -1.75 7.87 -20.61
N GLY A 235 -2.33 9.07 -20.65
CA GLY A 235 -3.59 9.32 -21.38
C GLY A 235 -4.88 8.94 -20.62
N GLN A 236 -4.83 8.89 -19.29
CA GLN A 236 -6.03 8.79 -18.47
C GLN A 236 -6.91 10.03 -18.64
N ARG A 237 -8.23 9.84 -18.65
CA ARG A 237 -9.21 10.93 -18.79
C ARG A 237 -10.14 10.96 -17.57
N PRO A 238 -10.53 12.15 -17.09
CA PRO A 238 -11.54 12.26 -16.05
C PRO A 238 -12.91 11.84 -16.58
N ILE A 239 -13.68 11.12 -15.77
CA ILE A 239 -15.11 10.92 -16.02
C ILE A 239 -15.86 12.16 -15.52
N ALA A 240 -16.96 12.51 -16.19
CA ALA A 240 -17.89 13.50 -15.66
C ALA A 240 -18.38 13.07 -14.26
N GLY A 241 -18.13 13.92 -13.26
CA GLY A 241 -18.39 13.60 -11.86
C GLY A 241 -19.75 14.09 -11.34
N ASN A 242 -19.88 14.05 -10.01
CA ASN A 242 -21.08 14.42 -9.22
C ASN A 242 -22.26 13.46 -9.40
N THR A 243 -21.97 12.23 -9.81
CA THR A 243 -22.99 11.20 -9.97
C THR A 243 -23.43 10.67 -8.61
N CYS A 244 -24.74 10.47 -8.46
CA CYS A 244 -25.36 9.88 -7.28
C CYS A 244 -26.04 8.55 -7.66
N ALA A 245 -25.68 7.45 -6.99
CA ALA A 245 -26.41 6.18 -7.11
C ALA A 245 -26.81 5.64 -5.74
N GLN A 246 -27.84 4.79 -5.77
CA GLN A 246 -28.32 4.06 -4.60
C GLN A 246 -28.18 2.56 -4.84
N ILE A 247 -27.60 1.86 -3.85
CA ILE A 247 -27.46 0.42 -3.80
C ILE A 247 -28.48 -0.13 -2.81
N ALA A 248 -29.29 -1.09 -3.28
CA ALA A 248 -30.05 -1.96 -2.40
C ALA A 248 -29.15 -3.10 -1.87
N PRO A 249 -29.37 -3.60 -0.64
CA PRO A 249 -28.63 -4.74 -0.10
C PRO A 249 -28.61 -5.96 -1.04
N GLY A 250 -27.50 -6.68 -1.08
CA GLY A 250 -27.33 -7.90 -1.89
C GLY A 250 -26.19 -7.79 -2.92
N PRO A 251 -26.03 -8.78 -3.83
CA PRO A 251 -24.94 -8.82 -4.81
C PRO A 251 -25.07 -7.76 -5.94
N LYS A 252 -25.93 -6.76 -5.76
CA LYS A 252 -26.14 -5.68 -6.72
C LYS A 252 -25.01 -4.65 -6.59
N HIS A 253 -24.54 -4.15 -7.72
CA HIS A 253 -23.48 -3.15 -7.80
C HIS A 253 -24.07 -1.74 -7.92
N GLY A 254 -23.44 -0.72 -7.32
CA GLY A 254 -23.97 0.66 -7.37
C GLY A 254 -23.67 1.40 -8.65
N PHE A 255 -22.42 1.34 -9.08
CA PHE A 255 -21.99 1.85 -10.37
C PHE A 255 -21.18 0.80 -11.09
N GLY A 256 -21.54 0.51 -12.34
CA GLY A 256 -20.53 0.07 -13.30
C GLY A 256 -19.77 1.32 -13.73
N ILE A 257 -18.50 1.46 -13.35
CA ILE A 257 -17.62 2.40 -14.04
C ILE A 257 -17.30 1.75 -15.38
N GLN A 258 -18.23 1.88 -16.33
CA GLN A 258 -18.04 1.45 -17.71
C GLN A 258 -17.36 2.60 -18.46
N ILE A 259 -16.15 2.35 -18.96
CA ILE A 259 -15.48 3.27 -19.88
C ILE A 259 -16.01 3.02 -21.29
N GLY A 260 -16.79 3.97 -21.83
CA GLY A 260 -17.10 4.09 -23.25
C GLY A 260 -17.97 2.96 -23.83
N SER A 261 -18.71 3.17 -24.90
CA SER A 261 -18.42 4.08 -26.02
C SER A 261 -19.49 5.16 -26.18
N PRO A 262 -19.23 6.26 -26.92
CA PRO A 262 -20.33 6.98 -27.58
C PRO A 262 -21.21 6.03 -28.40
#